data_AF-A0A386ZLT7-F1
#
_entry.id   AF-A0A386ZLT7-F1
#
_cell.length_a   1.000
_cell.length_b   1.000
_cell.length_c   1.000
_cell.angle_alpha   90.00
_cell.angle_beta   90.00
_cell.angle_gamma   90.00
#
_symmetry.space_group_name_H-M   'P 1'
#
loop_
_entity.id
_entity.type
_entity.pdbx_description
1 polymer ?
#
loop_
_entity_poly.entity_id
_entity_poly.type
_entity_poly.pdbx_seq_one_letter_code
_entity_poly.pdbx_strand_id
1 'polypeptide(L)'
;MSTHVLRCEGAPVPIALASLPLTQTSALPDPAALDELLPVMAADSLPRLIVLGEDAGLAAVLTHLMRTERLGVEIGYVPIDRTYGSRAYDTGTGSAAAKRALEGKPQETPLIRDDTGTVLIGRATLVGEGGAKLEGEAYVDDTRLFTGKVAALHVSPMLEMPGLHATVQRGLRKKRWVEGRAMQLGTSGAVVTRDGITGDRVVKRSTFYRHHEPWLLVR
;
A
#
# COMPACT_ATOMS: atom_id res chain seq x y z
N MET A 1 -8.72 -20.39 -13.93
CA MET A 1 -8.10 -19.16 -13.39
C MET A 1 -8.85 -17.99 -13.99
N SER A 2 -9.89 -17.52 -13.32
CA SER A 2 -10.55 -16.27 -13.70
C SER A 2 -9.60 -15.12 -13.47
N THR A 3 -9.47 -14.26 -14.47
CA THR A 3 -8.78 -12.98 -14.34
C THR A 3 -9.83 -11.90 -14.51
N HIS A 4 -9.98 -11.05 -13.49
CA HIS A 4 -10.92 -9.95 -13.48
C HIS A 4 -10.17 -8.63 -13.32
N VAL A 5 -10.71 -7.59 -13.94
CA VAL A 5 -10.14 -6.25 -13.89
C VAL A 5 -11.00 -5.37 -12.99
N LEU A 6 -10.42 -4.85 -11.91
CA LEU A 6 -11.01 -3.76 -11.14
C LEU A 6 -10.39 -2.44 -11.58
N ARG A 7 -11.20 -1.62 -12.24
CA ARG A 7 -10.79 -0.31 -12.74
C ARG A 7 -11.20 0.78 -11.76
N CYS A 8 -10.22 1.35 -11.06
CA CYS A 8 -10.44 2.55 -10.25
C CYS A 8 -10.68 3.76 -11.16
N GLU A 9 -11.50 4.70 -10.70
CA GLU A 9 -11.83 5.92 -11.43
C GLU A 9 -10.57 6.66 -11.90
N GLY A 10 -10.59 7.17 -13.13
CA GLY A 10 -9.48 7.91 -13.72
C GLY A 10 -8.41 7.04 -14.39
N ALA A 11 -8.39 5.72 -14.15
CA ALA A 11 -7.44 4.82 -14.81
C ALA A 11 -7.85 4.51 -16.26
N PRO A 12 -7.02 4.77 -17.28
CA PRO A 12 -7.26 4.26 -18.63
C PRO A 12 -7.08 2.74 -18.65
N VAL A 13 -7.79 2.05 -19.53
CA VAL A 13 -7.67 0.59 -19.67
C VAL A 13 -6.64 0.27 -20.76
N PRO A 14 -5.48 -0.35 -20.43
CA PRO A 14 -4.54 -0.82 -21.43
C PRO A 14 -5.17 -1.85 -22.36
N ILE A 15 -4.80 -1.82 -23.65
CA ILE A 15 -5.36 -2.72 -24.68
C ILE A 15 -5.25 -4.20 -24.27
N ALA A 16 -4.15 -4.58 -23.61
CA ALA A 16 -3.93 -5.95 -23.13
C ALA A 16 -5.01 -6.45 -22.14
N LEU A 17 -5.72 -5.54 -21.47
CA LEU A 17 -6.77 -5.84 -20.49
C LEU A 17 -8.18 -5.64 -21.05
N ALA A 18 -8.33 -5.13 -22.28
CA ALA A 18 -9.61 -4.66 -22.82
C ALA A 18 -10.64 -5.80 -23.05
N SER A 19 -10.17 -7.03 -23.23
CA SER A 19 -11.05 -8.20 -23.45
C SER A 19 -11.44 -8.93 -22.16
N LEU A 20 -10.95 -8.48 -21.00
CA LEU A 20 -11.21 -9.14 -19.73
C LEU A 20 -12.50 -8.63 -19.08
N PRO A 21 -13.19 -9.47 -18.29
CA PRO A 21 -14.25 -9.01 -17.39
C PRO A 21 -13.77 -7.83 -16.54
N LEU A 22 -14.54 -6.74 -16.54
CA LEU A 22 -14.15 -5.48 -15.91
C LEU A 22 -15.27 -4.93 -15.05
N THR A 23 -14.91 -4.53 -13.83
CA THR A 23 -15.77 -3.75 -12.92
C THR A 23 -15.15 -2.39 -12.70
N GLN A 24 -15.94 -1.33 -12.88
CA GLN A 24 -15.52 0.04 -12.58
C GLN A 24 -15.92 0.42 -11.15
N THR A 25 -15.06 1.15 -10.46
CA THR A 25 -15.30 1.66 -9.11
C THR A 25 -14.73 3.08 -8.95
N SER A 26 -14.92 3.70 -7.79
CA SER A 26 -14.30 4.97 -7.43
C SER A 26 -12.77 4.87 -7.37
N ALA A 27 -12.07 6.00 -7.29
CA ALA A 27 -10.60 6.00 -7.14
C ALA A 27 -10.15 5.23 -5.88
N LEU A 28 -10.98 5.24 -4.84
CA LEU A 28 -10.87 4.40 -3.64
C LEU A 28 -12.02 3.39 -3.68
N PRO A 29 -11.77 2.11 -4.01
CA PRO A 29 -12.79 1.09 -4.04
C PRO A 29 -13.54 0.95 -2.71
N ASP A 30 -14.87 0.97 -2.77
CA ASP A 30 -15.74 0.69 -1.63
C ASP A 30 -15.79 -0.83 -1.34
N PRO A 31 -15.68 -1.25 -0.06
CA PRO A 31 -15.95 -2.62 0.37
C PRO A 31 -17.18 -3.28 -0.28
N ALA A 32 -18.30 -2.58 -0.42
CA ALA A 32 -19.52 -3.18 -0.98
C ALA A 32 -19.32 -3.64 -2.45
N ALA A 33 -18.63 -2.84 -3.26
CA ALA A 33 -18.30 -3.21 -4.64
C ALA A 33 -17.36 -4.42 -4.70
N LEU A 34 -16.45 -4.55 -3.73
CA LEU A 34 -15.58 -5.72 -3.64
C LEU A 34 -16.34 -6.96 -3.17
N ASP A 35 -17.27 -6.83 -2.24
CA ASP A 35 -18.10 -7.94 -1.75
C ASP A 35 -19.06 -8.49 -2.81
N GLU A 36 -19.51 -7.66 -3.75
CA GLU A 36 -20.26 -8.13 -4.93
C GLU A 36 -19.36 -8.86 -5.93
N LEU A 37 -18.11 -8.40 -6.11
CA LEU A 37 -17.17 -8.94 -7.09
C LEU A 37 -16.55 -10.27 -6.66
N LEU A 38 -16.10 -10.38 -5.41
CA LEU A 38 -15.27 -11.50 -4.94
C LEU A 38 -15.97 -12.87 -5.03
N PRO A 39 -17.27 -13.04 -4.71
CA PRO A 39 -17.95 -14.32 -4.85
C PRO A 39 -18.01 -14.81 -6.29
N VAL A 40 -18.15 -13.90 -7.26
CA VAL A 40 -18.16 -14.23 -8.70
C VAL A 40 -16.80 -14.82 -9.11
N MET A 41 -15.72 -14.29 -8.55
CA MET A 41 -14.36 -14.77 -8.81
C MET A 41 -14.05 -16.08 -8.09
N ALA A 42 -14.59 -16.28 -6.88
CA ALA A 42 -14.32 -17.43 -6.03
C ALA A 42 -14.87 -18.77 -6.56
N ALA A 43 -15.67 -18.77 -7.63
CA ALA A 43 -16.05 -19.98 -8.35
C ALA A 43 -14.84 -20.71 -8.97
N ASP A 44 -13.74 -19.98 -9.21
CA ASP A 44 -12.44 -20.55 -9.56
C ASP A 44 -11.56 -20.78 -8.33
N SER A 45 -10.77 -21.84 -8.34
CA SER A 45 -9.89 -22.21 -7.21
C SER A 45 -8.71 -21.25 -6.96
N LEU A 46 -8.39 -20.37 -7.92
CA LEU A 46 -7.29 -19.39 -7.86
C LEU A 46 -7.69 -18.14 -8.65
N PRO A 47 -8.48 -17.22 -8.05
CA PRO A 47 -8.89 -16.00 -8.73
C PRO A 47 -7.76 -14.98 -8.81
N ARG A 48 -7.64 -14.31 -9.95
CA ARG A 48 -6.71 -13.19 -10.17
C ARG A 48 -7.47 -11.89 -10.35
N LEU A 49 -7.16 -10.91 -9.51
CA LEU A 49 -7.70 -9.56 -9.56
C LEU A 49 -6.62 -8.58 -10.00
N ILE A 50 -6.82 -7.94 -11.15
CA ILE A 50 -5.94 -6.90 -11.64
C ILE A 50 -6.54 -5.54 -11.25
N VAL A 51 -5.83 -4.79 -10.40
CA VAL A 51 -6.23 -3.46 -9.94
C VAL A 51 -5.55 -2.40 -10.80
N LEU A 52 -6.36 -1.64 -11.55
CA LEU A 52 -5.90 -0.47 -12.31
C LEU A 52 -6.18 0.77 -11.47
N GLY A 53 -5.14 1.47 -11.05
CA GLY A 53 -5.28 2.66 -10.21
C GLY A 53 -4.00 3.03 -9.46
N GLU A 54 -4.11 4.02 -8.59
CA GLU A 54 -3.01 4.52 -7.77
C GLU A 54 -2.80 3.70 -6.48
N ASP A 55 -1.73 3.99 -5.74
CA ASP A 55 -1.36 3.27 -4.50
C ASP A 55 -2.55 3.15 -3.53
N ALA A 56 -3.34 4.22 -3.35
CA ALA A 56 -4.47 4.24 -2.44
C ALA A 56 -5.64 3.33 -2.86
N GLY A 57 -5.87 3.17 -4.17
CA GLY A 57 -6.89 2.26 -4.68
C GLY A 57 -6.52 0.81 -4.38
N LEU A 58 -5.27 0.43 -4.64
CA LEU A 58 -4.75 -0.88 -4.26
C LEU A 58 -4.75 -1.09 -2.74
N ALA A 59 -4.41 -0.06 -1.96
CA ALA A 59 -4.45 -0.12 -0.50
C ALA A 59 -5.85 -0.44 0.02
N ALA A 60 -6.90 0.14 -0.57
CA ALA A 60 -8.28 -0.15 -0.21
C ALA A 60 -8.66 -1.62 -0.51
N VAL A 61 -8.30 -2.12 -1.69
CA VAL A 61 -8.53 -3.53 -2.07
C VAL A 61 -7.85 -4.48 -1.08
N LEU A 62 -6.55 -4.30 -0.84
CA LEU A 62 -5.79 -5.18 0.06
C LEU A 62 -6.23 -5.05 1.52
N THR A 63 -6.69 -3.85 1.93
CA THR A 63 -7.30 -3.67 3.25
C THR A 63 -8.56 -4.53 3.40
N HIS A 64 -9.41 -4.56 2.38
CA HIS A 64 -10.63 -5.38 2.37
C HIS A 64 -10.32 -6.88 2.34
N LEU A 65 -9.40 -7.31 1.46
CA LEU A 65 -8.99 -8.72 1.38
C LEU A 65 -8.35 -9.21 2.68
N MET A 66 -7.51 -8.40 3.31
CA MET A 66 -6.94 -8.71 4.63
C MET A 66 -8.03 -8.87 5.69
N ARG A 67 -9.00 -7.94 5.75
CA ARG A 67 -10.08 -7.98 6.76
C ARG A 67 -11.05 -9.14 6.56
N THR A 68 -11.11 -9.69 5.35
CA THR A 68 -12.00 -10.78 5.00
C THR A 68 -11.28 -12.12 4.80
N GLU A 69 -10.01 -12.20 5.20
CA GLU A 69 -9.18 -13.43 5.13
C GLU A 69 -9.04 -14.00 3.71
N ARG A 70 -8.89 -13.10 2.73
CA ARG A 70 -8.81 -13.42 1.28
C ARG A 70 -7.50 -12.98 0.64
N LEU A 71 -6.40 -12.96 1.40
CA LEU A 71 -5.07 -12.61 0.85
C LEU A 71 -4.49 -13.66 -0.12
N GLY A 72 -5.15 -14.82 -0.25
CA GLY A 72 -4.86 -15.82 -1.27
C GLY A 72 -5.34 -15.47 -2.68
N VAL A 73 -6.04 -14.34 -2.88
CA VAL A 73 -6.36 -13.83 -4.23
C VAL A 73 -5.07 -13.31 -4.88
N GLU A 74 -4.80 -13.71 -6.12
CA GLU A 74 -3.64 -13.20 -6.87
C GLU A 74 -3.90 -11.75 -7.31
N ILE A 75 -2.99 -10.83 -7.00
CA ILE A 75 -3.17 -9.41 -7.28
C ILE A 75 -2.18 -8.93 -8.32
N GLY A 76 -2.70 -8.48 -9.46
CA GLY A 76 -1.95 -7.68 -10.43
C GLY A 76 -2.11 -6.19 -10.13
N TYR A 77 -1.01 -5.43 -10.13
CA TYR A 77 -1.05 -3.98 -9.92
C TYR A 77 -0.65 -3.21 -11.18
N VAL A 78 -1.54 -2.35 -11.66
CA VAL A 78 -1.37 -1.59 -12.90
C VAL A 78 -1.58 -0.09 -12.64
N PRO A 79 -0.54 0.63 -12.19
CA PRO A 79 -0.61 2.08 -12.05
C PRO A 79 -0.48 2.79 -13.39
N ILE A 80 -1.07 3.99 -13.47
CA ILE A 80 -1.01 4.85 -14.65
C ILE A 80 0.41 5.43 -14.76
N ASP A 81 0.86 6.05 -13.67
CA ASP A 81 2.15 6.71 -13.55
C ASP A 81 3.01 6.07 -12.47
N ARG A 82 4.27 6.51 -12.37
CA ARG A 82 5.19 5.98 -11.36
C ARG A 82 4.80 6.46 -9.97
N THR A 83 4.28 5.54 -9.17
CA THR A 83 3.95 5.75 -7.75
C THR A 83 5.07 5.29 -6.81
N TYR A 84 4.92 5.51 -5.49
CA TYR A 84 5.83 4.92 -4.52
C TYR A 84 5.68 3.39 -4.49
N GLY A 85 4.44 2.89 -4.56
CA GLY A 85 4.15 1.46 -4.59
C GLY A 85 4.73 0.77 -5.84
N SER A 86 4.52 1.34 -7.02
CA SER A 86 5.05 0.79 -8.28
C SER A 86 6.57 0.64 -8.25
N ARG A 87 7.25 1.56 -7.55
CA ARG A 87 8.70 1.51 -7.33
C ARG A 87 9.08 0.49 -6.27
N ALA A 88 8.34 0.41 -5.17
CA ALA A 88 8.60 -0.53 -4.09
C ALA A 88 8.46 -1.98 -4.56
N TYR A 89 7.51 -2.24 -5.46
CA TYR A 89 7.15 -3.57 -5.94
C TYR A 89 7.67 -3.91 -7.35
N ASP A 90 8.38 -2.99 -7.99
CA ASP A 90 8.94 -3.13 -9.36
C ASP A 90 7.90 -3.60 -10.41
N THR A 91 6.67 -3.08 -10.32
CA THR A 91 5.58 -3.48 -11.24
C THR A 91 5.66 -2.77 -12.59
N GLY A 92 6.35 -1.63 -12.65
CA GLY A 92 6.31 -0.72 -13.79
C GLY A 92 4.98 0.05 -13.86
N THR A 93 4.61 0.55 -15.04
CA THR A 93 3.39 1.34 -15.26
C THR A 93 2.72 1.00 -16.59
N GLY A 94 1.45 1.37 -16.73
CA GLY A 94 0.69 1.28 -17.98
C GLY A 94 0.72 -0.12 -18.63
N SER A 95 0.95 -0.18 -19.94
CA SER A 95 0.95 -1.44 -20.71
C SER A 95 1.99 -2.45 -20.24
N ALA A 96 3.14 -2.01 -19.75
CA ALA A 96 4.17 -2.92 -19.24
C ALA A 96 3.73 -3.57 -17.92
N ALA A 97 3.14 -2.79 -17.02
CA ALA A 97 2.54 -3.32 -15.79
C ALA A 97 1.35 -4.23 -16.10
N ALA A 98 0.50 -3.88 -17.08
CA ALA A 98 -0.60 -4.73 -17.52
C ALA A 98 -0.12 -6.11 -18.00
N LYS A 99 0.94 -6.15 -18.81
CA LYS A 99 1.54 -7.41 -19.26
C LYS A 99 2.06 -8.23 -18.08
N ARG A 100 2.74 -7.61 -17.11
CA ARG A 100 3.20 -8.30 -15.88
C ARG A 100 2.04 -8.82 -15.04
N ALA A 101 0.99 -8.04 -14.84
CA ALA A 101 -0.20 -8.44 -14.10
C ALA A 101 -0.92 -9.63 -14.76
N LEU A 102 -0.82 -9.77 -16.09
CA LEU A 102 -1.41 -10.88 -16.84
C LEU A 102 -0.55 -12.14 -16.86
N GLU A 103 0.74 -11.99 -17.14
CA GLU A 103 1.63 -13.11 -17.47
C GLU A 103 2.55 -13.49 -16.30
N GLY A 104 2.68 -12.61 -15.31
CA GLY A 104 3.50 -12.79 -14.15
C GLY A 104 3.05 -13.95 -13.27
N LYS A 105 3.94 -14.34 -12.36
CA LYS A 105 3.67 -15.39 -11.38
C LYS A 105 3.33 -14.74 -10.03
N PRO A 106 2.39 -15.32 -9.26
CA PRO A 106 2.15 -14.86 -7.90
C PRO A 106 3.40 -15.09 -7.04
N GLN A 107 3.76 -14.10 -6.24
CA GLN A 107 4.84 -14.15 -5.28
C GLN A 107 4.32 -13.65 -3.92
N GLU A 108 4.59 -14.43 -2.87
CA GLU A 108 4.33 -13.99 -1.50
C GLU A 108 5.13 -12.73 -1.19
N THR A 109 4.40 -11.65 -0.90
CA THR A 109 4.97 -10.33 -0.68
C THR A 109 4.60 -9.84 0.72
N PRO A 110 5.53 -9.21 1.47
CA PRO A 110 5.21 -8.60 2.74
C PRO A 110 4.03 -7.62 2.63
N LEU A 111 3.01 -7.82 3.46
CA LEU A 111 1.89 -6.90 3.59
C LEU A 111 2.17 -5.96 4.77
N ILE A 112 2.22 -4.65 4.52
CA ILE A 112 2.40 -3.65 5.58
C ILE A 112 1.06 -3.02 5.89
N ARG A 113 0.73 -2.93 7.18
CA ARG A 113 -0.47 -2.26 7.67
C ARG A 113 -0.14 -1.38 8.85
N ASP A 114 -1.06 -0.50 9.19
CA ASP A 114 -0.99 0.26 10.43
C ASP A 114 -1.85 -0.33 11.56
N ASP A 115 -1.81 0.34 12.70
CA ASP A 115 -2.61 0.03 13.89
C ASP A 115 -4.11 0.26 13.72
N THR A 116 -4.54 1.01 12.70
CA THR A 116 -5.97 1.13 12.31
C THR A 116 -6.44 -0.04 11.44
N GLY A 117 -5.50 -0.87 10.98
CA GLY A 117 -5.77 -1.94 10.03
C GLY A 117 -6.05 -1.46 8.63
N THR A 118 -5.35 -0.41 8.22
CA THR A 118 -5.27 0.06 6.85
C THR A 118 -3.94 -0.41 6.26
N VAL A 119 -3.98 -1.01 5.08
CA VAL A 119 -2.79 -1.43 4.34
C VAL A 119 -2.06 -0.22 3.77
N LEU A 120 -0.73 -0.30 3.73
CA LEU A 120 0.16 0.67 3.09
C LEU A 120 0.85 0.04 1.88
N ILE A 121 0.80 0.70 0.73
CA ILE A 121 1.35 0.21 -0.54
C ILE A 121 2.60 0.98 -0.94
N GLY A 122 2.55 2.31 -0.91
CA GLY A 122 3.63 3.15 -1.38
C GLY A 122 4.39 3.81 -0.24
N ARG A 123 3.74 4.75 0.45
CA ARG A 123 4.41 5.53 1.50
C ARG A 123 3.43 6.19 2.47
N ALA A 124 3.71 6.02 3.76
CA ALA A 124 3.15 6.86 4.80
C ALA A 124 4.07 8.05 5.10
N THR A 125 3.48 9.22 5.29
CA THR A 125 4.17 10.44 5.74
C THR A 125 3.49 10.96 6.99
N LEU A 126 4.27 11.17 8.05
CA LEU A 126 3.82 11.69 9.33
C LEU A 126 4.49 13.04 9.58
N VAL A 127 3.67 14.05 9.84
CA VAL A 127 4.08 15.44 10.10
C VAL A 127 3.41 15.95 11.37
N GLY A 128 3.93 17.03 11.95
CA GLY A 128 3.26 17.69 13.07
C GLY A 128 1.94 18.34 12.65
N GLU A 129 1.03 18.49 13.60
CA GLU A 129 -0.24 19.19 13.39
C GLU A 129 -0.04 20.64 12.93
N GLY A 130 -0.96 21.15 12.09
CA GLY A 130 -0.97 22.56 11.68
C GLY A 130 0.28 23.03 10.92
N GLY A 131 1.01 22.12 10.27
CA GLY A 131 2.27 22.43 9.58
C GLY A 131 3.48 22.55 10.50
N ALA A 132 3.35 22.21 11.78
CA ALA A 132 4.46 22.17 12.71
C ALA A 132 5.42 21.00 12.42
N LYS A 133 6.61 21.07 13.02
CA LYS A 133 7.53 19.93 13.05
C LYS A 133 6.91 18.80 13.87
N LEU A 134 7.13 17.57 13.42
CA LEU A 134 6.78 16.38 14.19
C LEU A 134 7.67 16.30 15.44
N GLU A 135 7.06 16.32 16.62
CA GLU A 135 7.74 16.22 17.91
C GLU A 135 7.40 14.89 18.60
N GLY A 136 8.43 14.12 18.96
CA GLY A 136 8.24 12.84 19.60
C GLY A 136 9.46 11.93 19.49
N GLU A 137 9.22 10.64 19.49
CA GLU A 137 10.23 9.61 19.27
C GLU A 137 9.69 8.50 18.38
N ALA A 138 10.55 7.94 17.54
CA ALA A 138 10.20 6.77 16.75
C ALA A 138 11.32 5.74 16.72
N TYR A 139 10.89 4.49 16.62
CA TYR A 139 11.74 3.31 16.56
C TYR A 139 11.36 2.47 15.34
N VAL A 140 12.34 1.81 14.75
CA VAL A 140 12.15 0.72 13.81
C VAL A 140 12.72 -0.52 14.49
N ASP A 141 11.86 -1.47 14.84
CA ASP A 141 12.18 -2.55 15.78
C ASP A 141 12.89 -2.01 17.05
N ASP A 142 14.15 -2.37 17.29
CA ASP A 142 14.97 -1.90 18.41
C ASP A 142 15.80 -0.63 18.10
N THR A 143 15.80 -0.19 16.84
CA THR A 143 16.63 0.92 16.38
C THR A 143 15.88 2.25 16.51
N ARG A 144 16.37 3.13 17.40
CA ARG A 144 15.82 4.49 17.54
C ARG A 144 16.08 5.32 16.28
N LEU A 145 15.02 5.65 15.57
CA LEU A 145 15.07 6.48 14.36
C LEU A 145 15.20 7.96 14.69
N PHE A 146 14.46 8.44 15.69
CA PHE A 146 14.63 9.78 16.25
C PHE A 146 14.07 9.95 17.66
N THR A 147 14.51 11.02 18.30
CA THR A 147 13.85 11.69 19.41
C THR A 147 13.91 13.22 19.15
N GLY A 148 12.95 13.97 19.68
CA GLY A 148 12.81 15.42 19.52
C GLY A 148 12.03 15.83 18.27
N LYS A 149 12.46 16.91 17.60
CA LYS A 149 11.74 17.51 16.47
C LYS A 149 12.34 17.11 15.11
N VAL A 150 11.49 16.68 14.18
CA VAL A 150 11.83 16.38 12.78
C VAL A 150 10.83 17.03 11.83
N ALA A 151 11.21 17.24 10.56
CA ALA A 151 10.29 17.84 9.59
C ALA A 151 9.19 16.85 9.17
N ALA A 152 9.56 15.59 8.98
CA ALA A 152 8.65 14.51 8.66
C ALA A 152 9.27 13.16 9.02
N LEU A 153 8.41 12.16 9.22
CA LEU A 153 8.76 10.74 9.25
C LEU A 153 8.12 10.08 8.03
N HIS A 154 8.87 9.24 7.32
CA HIS A 154 8.36 8.44 6.21
C HIS A 154 8.51 6.96 6.49
N VAL A 155 7.52 6.17 6.08
CA VAL A 155 7.55 4.71 6.10
C VAL A 155 7.13 4.21 4.72
N SER A 156 7.85 3.22 4.19
CA SER A 156 7.49 2.57 2.92
C SER A 156 7.64 1.05 3.03
N PRO A 157 6.77 0.27 2.37
CA PRO A 157 6.95 -1.17 2.24
C PRO A 157 8.19 -1.54 1.41
N MET A 158 8.63 -2.78 1.56
CA MET A 158 9.70 -3.41 0.79
C MET A 158 9.25 -4.79 0.29
N LEU A 159 9.77 -5.24 -0.85
CA LEU A 159 9.58 -6.62 -1.33
C LEU A 159 10.30 -7.61 -0.41
N GLU A 160 11.47 -7.21 0.08
CA GLU A 160 12.35 -8.02 0.89
C GLU A 160 11.99 -7.94 2.37
N MET A 161 12.29 -9.03 3.07
CA MET A 161 12.28 -9.03 4.52
C MET A 161 13.31 -8.02 5.05
N PRO A 162 12.98 -7.25 6.11
CA PRO A 162 11.91 -7.52 7.07
C PRO A 162 10.53 -6.91 6.74
N GLY A 163 10.39 -6.27 5.57
CA GLY A 163 9.12 -5.88 4.95
C GLY A 163 8.83 -4.38 4.90
N LEU A 164 9.46 -3.57 5.75
CA LEU A 164 9.36 -2.11 5.68
C LEU A 164 10.68 -1.42 5.98
N HIS A 165 10.74 -0.15 5.58
CA HIS A 165 11.77 0.77 6.05
C HIS A 165 11.19 2.13 6.43
N ALA A 166 11.92 2.85 7.27
CA ALA A 166 11.54 4.20 7.66
C ALA A 166 12.74 5.15 7.69
N THR A 167 12.48 6.43 7.47
CA THR A 167 13.47 7.51 7.57
C THR A 167 12.82 8.77 8.10
N VAL A 168 13.61 9.62 8.75
CA VAL A 168 13.20 10.98 9.09
C VAL A 168 13.80 11.99 8.14
N GLN A 169 13.08 13.09 7.92
CA GLN A 169 13.57 14.28 7.23
C GLN A 169 14.06 15.30 8.26
N ARG A 170 15.35 15.64 8.19
CA ARG A 170 16.01 16.62 9.06
C ARG A 170 16.69 17.70 8.20
N GLY A 171 15.92 18.67 7.74
CA GLY A 171 16.42 19.73 6.85
C GLY A 171 17.10 19.15 5.60
N LEU A 172 18.32 19.63 5.30
CA LEU A 172 19.12 19.25 4.12
C LEU A 172 19.97 17.98 4.31
N ARG A 173 19.89 17.29 5.47
CA ARG A 173 20.70 16.09 5.70
C ARG A 173 20.22 14.92 4.82
N LYS A 174 21.17 14.10 4.37
CA LYS A 174 20.89 12.86 3.63
C LYS A 174 19.95 11.96 4.44
N LYS A 175 18.90 11.44 3.78
CA LYS A 175 17.97 10.47 4.38
C LYS A 175 18.71 9.16 4.66
N ARG A 176 18.65 8.68 5.91
CA ARG A 176 19.14 7.36 6.30
C ARG A 176 17.92 6.50 6.58
N TRP A 177 17.71 5.51 5.71
CA TRP A 177 16.68 4.51 5.89
C TRP A 177 17.12 3.47 6.91
N VAL A 178 16.16 3.02 7.71
CA VAL A 178 16.30 1.94 8.66
C VAL A 178 15.23 0.91 8.31
N GLU A 179 15.65 -0.32 8.07
CA GLU A 179 14.79 -1.45 7.71
C GLU A 179 14.35 -2.19 8.97
N GLY A 180 13.15 -2.75 8.98
CA GLY A 180 12.61 -3.48 10.12
C GLY A 180 11.24 -4.06 9.85
N ARG A 181 10.67 -4.73 10.87
CA ARG A 181 9.35 -5.36 10.77
C ARG A 181 8.25 -4.39 11.19
N ALA A 182 8.57 -3.48 12.10
CA ALA A 182 7.65 -2.49 12.61
C ALA A 182 8.33 -1.14 12.81
N MET A 183 7.60 -0.07 12.50
CA MET A 183 7.91 1.30 12.88
C MET A 183 6.87 1.77 13.89
N GLN A 184 7.32 2.28 15.03
CA GLN A 184 6.47 2.82 16.09
C GLN A 184 6.80 4.30 16.32
N LEU A 185 5.77 5.14 16.38
CA LEU A 185 5.86 6.57 16.71
C LEU A 185 5.07 6.85 18.00
N GLY A 186 5.73 7.50 18.96
CA GLY A 186 5.08 8.24 20.04
C GLY A 186 5.26 9.74 19.83
N THR A 187 4.19 10.53 19.90
CA THR A 187 4.21 11.96 19.56
C THR A 187 3.18 12.75 20.35
N SER A 188 3.38 14.06 20.49
CA SER A 188 2.37 14.97 21.04
C SER A 188 1.17 15.16 20.10
N GLY A 189 1.39 15.05 18.79
CA GLY A 189 0.36 15.14 17.76
C GLY A 189 0.96 15.03 16.35
N ALA A 190 0.44 14.08 15.57
CA ALA A 190 0.83 13.88 14.18
C ALA A 190 -0.39 13.76 13.25
N VAL A 191 -0.24 14.30 12.05
CA VAL A 191 -1.13 14.04 10.91
C VAL A 191 -0.48 12.96 10.06
N VAL A 192 -1.24 11.91 9.73
CA VAL A 192 -0.75 10.75 8.96
C VAL A 192 -1.37 10.76 7.56
N THR A 193 -0.52 10.79 6.53
CA THR A 193 -0.92 10.64 5.12
C THR A 193 -0.44 9.29 4.61
N ARG A 194 -1.35 8.41 4.16
CA ARG A 194 -1.05 7.08 3.62
C ARG A 194 -1.36 7.08 2.13
N ASP A 195 -0.36 6.79 1.30
CA ASP A 195 -0.58 6.65 -0.15
C ASP A 195 -1.29 7.86 -0.78
N GLY A 196 -1.02 9.06 -0.24
CA GLY A 196 -1.64 10.33 -0.66
C GLY A 196 -2.92 10.71 0.10
N ILE A 197 -3.51 9.80 0.88
CA ILE A 197 -4.74 10.05 1.65
C ILE A 197 -4.40 10.49 3.07
N THR A 198 -4.71 11.76 3.37
CA THR A 198 -4.50 12.35 4.70
C THR A 198 -5.63 11.96 5.64
N GLY A 199 -5.27 11.40 6.80
CA GLY A 199 -6.24 11.12 7.86
C GLY A 199 -6.86 12.39 8.44
N ASP A 200 -8.09 12.27 8.90
CA ASP A 200 -8.90 13.34 9.48
C ASP A 200 -8.53 13.68 10.94
N ARG A 201 -7.73 12.81 11.58
CA ARG A 201 -7.41 12.87 13.00
C ARG A 201 -5.93 13.07 13.26
N VAL A 202 -5.67 13.93 14.24
CA VAL A 202 -4.36 14.05 14.87
C VAL A 202 -4.19 12.91 15.86
N VAL A 203 -3.09 12.17 15.72
CA VAL A 203 -2.79 10.99 16.54
C VAL A 203 -1.61 11.24 17.45
N LYS A 204 -1.64 10.64 18.65
CA LYS A 204 -0.52 10.66 19.62
C LYS A 204 0.43 9.47 19.46
N ARG A 205 0.00 8.48 18.69
CA ARG A 205 0.77 7.29 18.34
C ARG A 205 0.39 6.83 16.95
N SER A 206 1.33 6.22 16.25
CA SER A 206 1.04 5.49 15.02
C SER A 206 2.06 4.38 14.87
N THR A 207 1.60 3.20 14.46
CA THR A 207 2.47 2.04 14.24
C THR A 207 2.22 1.51 12.85
N PHE A 208 3.28 1.22 12.10
CA PHE A 208 3.23 0.48 10.84
C PHE A 208 4.00 -0.81 11.03
N TYR A 209 3.45 -1.93 10.59
CA TYR A 209 4.07 -3.24 10.81
C TYR A 209 3.72 -4.21 9.71
N ARG A 210 4.62 -5.19 9.51
CA ARG A 210 4.39 -6.32 8.64
C ARG A 210 3.31 -7.21 9.24
N HIS A 211 2.22 -7.37 8.50
CA HIS A 211 1.17 -8.33 8.81
C HIS A 211 1.73 -9.75 8.75
N HIS A 212 1.13 -10.66 9.53
CA HIS A 212 1.62 -12.03 9.64
C HIS A 212 1.46 -12.83 8.35
N GLU A 213 0.37 -12.59 7.60
CA GLU A 213 0.13 -13.18 6.29
C GLU A 213 0.66 -12.28 5.17
N PRO A 214 1.36 -12.83 4.17
CA PRO A 214 1.71 -12.13 2.96
C PRO A 214 0.49 -11.97 2.04
N TRP A 215 0.61 -11.13 1.02
CA TRP A 215 -0.32 -11.09 -0.11
C TRP A 215 0.37 -11.65 -1.36
N LEU A 216 -0.42 -12.11 -2.33
CA LEU A 216 0.10 -12.68 -3.57
C LEU A 216 0.18 -11.60 -4.66
N LEU A 217 1.35 -10.98 -4.81
CA LEU A 217 1.62 -10.04 -5.89
C LEU A 217 2.02 -10.77 -7.17
N VAL A 218 1.37 -10.45 -8.29
CA VAL A 218 1.71 -10.93 -9.62
C VAL A 218 2.69 -9.98 -10.30
N ARG A 219 3.89 -10.46 -10.63
CA ARG A 219 4.93 -9.69 -11.35
C ARG A 219 5.88 -10.57 -12.15
#